data_AF-A0A645DZW0-F1
#
_entry.id   AF-A0A645DZW0-F1
#
_cell.length_a   1.000
_cell.length_b   1.000
_cell.length_c   1.000
_cell.angle_alpha   90.00
_cell.angle_beta   90.00
_cell.angle_gamma   90.00
#
_symmetry.space_group_name_H-M   'P 1'
#
loop_
_entity.id
_entity.type
_entity.pdbx_description
1 polymer ?
#
loop_
_entity_poly.entity_id
_entity_poly.type
_entity_poly.pdbx_seq_one_letter_code
_entity_poly.pdbx_strand_id
1 'polypeptide(L)'
;MMKKLKNIKQHLDLIAGLPGEDFQSFKNSFNQVYEVKPDELQLGFLKLIKGSSMREEAAEWGMVASPYPPYEILKTKDISYDELIILKKVEHVVDKYLNSGKFSNILNCFIGSKKFETPFDFYYELSKFFEKQGYFKRNISSADYYKVFIEFNESNNIENSDFIKDIVKFDYLRFNKKKGIPIFLENKIEKNEERVIKERLLETGRVKKLNDYVVHKFNFNIKAFLCEGKVIQEDFYIAFLSDDDTYLFA
;
A
#
# COMPACT_ATOMS: atom_id res chain seq x y z
N MET A 1 -17.40 -9.69 -10.66
CA MET A 1 -17.58 -10.52 -11.87
C MET A 1 -16.48 -10.35 -12.94
N MET A 2 -15.57 -9.37 -12.85
CA MET A 2 -14.49 -9.15 -13.87
C MET A 2 -13.09 -9.71 -13.52
N LYS A 3 -12.86 -10.25 -12.30
CA LYS A 3 -11.55 -10.80 -11.89
C LYS A 3 -11.15 -12.14 -12.54
N LYS A 4 -12.01 -12.73 -13.38
CA LYS A 4 -11.75 -14.04 -14.02
C LYS A 4 -10.87 -13.96 -15.27
N LEU A 5 -10.56 -12.76 -15.77
CA LEU A 5 -9.68 -12.56 -16.92
C LEU A 5 -8.33 -12.01 -16.41
N LYS A 6 -7.38 -12.90 -16.11
CA LYS A 6 -6.02 -12.55 -15.60
C LYS A 6 -5.17 -11.68 -16.56
N ASN A 7 -5.71 -11.32 -17.72
CA ASN A 7 -5.01 -10.57 -18.76
C ASN A 7 -5.56 -9.14 -18.95
N ILE A 8 -6.57 -8.71 -18.19
CA ILE A 8 -7.12 -7.35 -18.29
C ILE A 8 -6.83 -6.62 -16.99
N LYS A 9 -5.98 -5.58 -17.06
CA LYS A 9 -5.74 -4.66 -15.95
C LYS A 9 -6.90 -3.68 -15.83
N GLN A 10 -7.43 -3.51 -14.63
CA GLN A 10 -8.48 -2.55 -14.32
C GLN A 10 -7.87 -1.28 -13.74
N HIS A 11 -8.03 -0.18 -14.46
CA HIS A 11 -7.71 1.17 -13.99
C HIS A 11 -9.04 1.88 -13.71
N LEU A 12 -9.22 2.37 -12.48
CA LEU A 12 -10.41 3.12 -12.08
C LEU A 12 -10.04 4.54 -11.69
N ASP A 13 -10.70 5.51 -12.31
CA ASP A 13 -10.56 6.93 -12.00
C ASP A 13 -11.69 7.40 -11.07
N LEU A 14 -11.33 8.10 -10.00
CA LEU A 14 -12.27 8.78 -9.10
C LEU A 14 -11.94 10.27 -9.08
N ILE A 15 -12.88 11.12 -9.50
CA ILE A 15 -12.67 12.57 -9.62
C ILE A 15 -13.32 13.29 -8.45
N ALA A 16 -12.54 14.04 -7.68
CA ALA A 16 -12.99 14.86 -6.57
C ALA A 16 -13.47 16.26 -6.98
N GLY A 17 -14.51 16.72 -6.28
CA GLY A 17 -15.15 18.03 -6.33
C GLY A 17 -16.06 18.25 -7.54
N LEU A 18 -16.77 17.19 -7.90
CA LEU A 18 -17.91 17.27 -8.81
C LEU A 18 -19.09 18.04 -8.17
N PRO A 19 -20.04 18.54 -8.98
CA PRO A 19 -21.28 19.13 -8.48
C PRO A 19 -22.00 18.29 -7.42
N GLY A 20 -22.27 18.87 -6.24
CA GLY A 20 -22.98 18.17 -5.15
C GLY A 20 -22.15 17.15 -4.39
N GLU A 21 -20.86 17.00 -4.70
CA GLU A 21 -19.95 16.11 -3.98
C GLU A 21 -19.30 16.86 -2.80
N ASP A 22 -19.64 16.41 -1.59
CA ASP A 22 -18.96 16.78 -0.35
C ASP A 22 -17.86 15.76 0.01
N PHE A 23 -17.10 16.03 1.07
CA PHE A 23 -16.02 15.14 1.51
C PHE A 23 -16.52 13.73 1.88
N GLN A 24 -17.71 13.62 2.48
CA GLN A 24 -18.24 12.34 2.95
C GLN A 24 -18.72 11.45 1.80
N SER A 25 -19.38 12.05 0.80
CA SER A 25 -19.80 11.37 -0.42
C SER A 25 -18.58 10.92 -1.24
N PHE A 26 -17.52 11.72 -1.34
CA PHE A 26 -16.26 11.28 -1.93
C PHE A 26 -15.66 10.08 -1.19
N LYS A 27 -15.59 10.13 0.15
CA LYS A 27 -15.12 9.00 0.99
C LYS A 27 -15.94 7.73 0.71
N ASN A 28 -17.26 7.85 0.59
CA ASN A 28 -18.12 6.72 0.27
C ASN A 28 -17.80 6.14 -1.12
N SER A 29 -17.66 7.00 -2.14
CA SER A 29 -17.28 6.60 -3.50
C SER A 29 -15.91 5.92 -3.53
N PHE A 30 -14.92 6.45 -2.81
CA PHE A 30 -13.60 5.83 -2.67
C PHE A 30 -13.71 4.40 -2.15
N ASN A 31 -14.45 4.20 -1.05
CA ASN A 31 -14.59 2.88 -0.45
C ASN A 31 -15.31 1.90 -1.39
N GLN A 32 -16.36 2.34 -2.10
CA GLN A 32 -17.05 1.52 -3.10
C GLN A 32 -16.13 1.10 -4.24
N VAL A 33 -15.33 2.03 -4.77
CA VAL A 33 -14.36 1.75 -5.83
C VAL A 33 -13.26 0.81 -5.33
N TYR A 34 -12.78 1.01 -4.09
CA TYR A 34 -11.75 0.17 -3.48
C TYR A 34 -12.20 -1.28 -3.31
N GLU A 35 -13.47 -1.52 -2.98
CA GLU A 35 -14.05 -2.87 -2.85
C GLU A 35 -13.99 -3.69 -4.14
N VAL A 36 -13.98 -3.03 -5.30
CA VAL A 36 -13.78 -3.69 -6.61
C VAL A 36 -12.38 -4.32 -6.70
N LYS A 37 -11.43 -3.86 -5.87
CA LYS A 37 -10.01 -4.25 -5.85
C LYS A 37 -9.37 -4.08 -7.24
N PRO A 38 -9.37 -2.84 -7.79
CA PRO A 38 -8.73 -2.57 -9.08
C PRO A 38 -7.22 -2.79 -9.00
N ASP A 39 -6.59 -2.94 -10.17
CA ASP A 39 -5.13 -3.01 -10.25
C ASP A 39 -4.50 -1.63 -10.03
N GLU A 40 -5.18 -0.57 -10.51
CA GLU A 40 -4.80 0.84 -10.33
C GLU A 40 -6.04 1.67 -9.96
N LEU A 41 -5.88 2.54 -8.97
CA LEU A 41 -6.89 3.52 -8.56
C LEU A 41 -6.27 4.90 -8.64
N GLN A 42 -6.75 5.72 -9.58
CA GLN A 42 -6.33 7.10 -9.74
C GLN A 42 -7.37 8.02 -9.10
N LEU A 43 -6.91 8.89 -8.20
CA LEU A 43 -7.75 9.97 -7.69
C LEU A 43 -7.38 11.22 -8.50
N GLY A 44 -8.36 11.80 -9.17
CA GLY A 44 -8.24 13.03 -9.92
C GLY A 44 -8.97 14.16 -9.22
N PHE A 45 -8.70 15.39 -9.63
CA PHE A 45 -9.39 16.58 -9.15
C PHE A 45 -9.99 17.30 -10.35
N LEU A 46 -11.24 17.76 -10.21
CA LEU A 46 -11.96 18.38 -11.31
C LEU A 46 -11.18 19.57 -11.87
N LYS A 47 -11.14 19.68 -13.20
CA LYS A 47 -10.50 20.79 -13.92
C LYS A 47 -11.56 21.53 -14.74
N LEU A 48 -11.64 22.84 -14.56
CA LEU A 48 -12.59 23.68 -15.29
C LEU A 48 -11.99 24.13 -16.63
N ILE A 49 -12.13 23.26 -17.63
CA ILE A 49 -11.62 23.49 -18.98
C ILE A 49 -12.48 24.53 -19.71
N LYS A 50 -11.82 25.43 -20.45
CA LYS A 50 -12.48 26.46 -21.27
C LYS A 50 -13.40 25.79 -22.30
N GLY A 51 -14.65 26.25 -22.39
CA GLY A 51 -15.66 25.73 -23.32
C GLY A 51 -16.38 24.45 -22.86
N SER A 52 -16.19 24.01 -21.62
CA SER A 52 -17.01 22.94 -21.03
C SER A 52 -18.24 23.50 -20.32
N SER A 53 -19.35 22.75 -20.30
CA SER A 53 -20.56 23.11 -19.54
C SER A 53 -20.27 23.34 -18.06
N MET A 54 -19.36 22.53 -17.49
CA MET A 54 -18.90 22.67 -16.10
C MET A 54 -18.32 24.07 -15.81
N ARG A 55 -17.72 24.73 -16.80
CA ARG A 55 -17.22 26.11 -16.66
C ARG A 55 -18.35 27.13 -16.65
N GLU A 56 -19.40 26.90 -17.43
CA GLU A 56 -20.58 27.78 -17.52
C GLU A 56 -21.39 27.72 -16.22
N GLU A 57 -21.51 26.52 -15.64
CA GLU A 57 -22.23 26.26 -14.39
C GLU A 57 -21.38 26.53 -13.13
N ALA A 58 -20.12 26.97 -13.27
CA ALA A 58 -19.20 27.12 -12.15
C ALA A 58 -19.75 28.02 -11.02
N ALA A 59 -20.45 29.10 -11.38
CA ALA A 59 -21.06 30.00 -10.40
C ALA A 59 -22.19 29.35 -9.60
N GLU A 60 -23.01 28.50 -10.23
CA GLU A 60 -24.12 27.77 -9.59
C GLU A 60 -23.63 26.77 -8.54
N TRP A 61 -22.49 26.14 -8.83
CA TRP A 61 -21.87 25.16 -7.95
C TRP A 61 -20.83 25.76 -6.99
N GLY A 62 -20.71 27.10 -6.97
CA GLY A 62 -19.74 27.81 -6.14
C GLY A 62 -18.28 27.40 -6.42
N MET A 63 -17.99 26.95 -7.64
CA MET A 63 -16.69 26.44 -8.03
C MET A 63 -15.69 27.58 -8.21
N VAL A 64 -14.60 27.50 -7.46
CA VAL A 64 -13.43 28.37 -7.63
C VAL A 64 -12.31 27.49 -8.15
N ALA A 65 -11.72 27.84 -9.30
CA ALA A 65 -10.60 27.11 -9.89
C ALA A 65 -9.34 27.97 -9.97
N SER A 66 -8.19 27.31 -10.06
CA SER A 66 -6.91 27.96 -10.32
C SER A 66 -7.01 28.83 -11.58
N PRO A 67 -6.49 30.07 -11.57
CA PRO A 67 -6.43 30.90 -12.77
C PRO A 67 -5.37 30.40 -13.76
N TYR A 68 -4.50 29.47 -13.35
CA TYR A 68 -3.44 28.89 -14.17
C TYR A 68 -3.77 27.45 -14.57
N PRO A 69 -3.34 27.00 -15.76
CA PRO A 69 -3.40 25.59 -16.13
C PRO A 69 -2.77 24.70 -15.03
N PRO A 70 -3.36 23.53 -14.72
CA PRO A 70 -4.44 22.86 -15.46
C PRO A 70 -5.87 23.26 -15.05
N TYR A 71 -6.07 24.44 -14.43
CA TYR A 71 -7.39 24.98 -14.02
C TYR A 71 -8.16 24.07 -13.06
N GLU A 72 -7.43 23.39 -12.18
CA GLU A 72 -8.01 22.52 -11.17
C GLU A 72 -8.83 23.33 -10.16
N ILE A 73 -9.92 22.73 -9.67
CA ILE A 73 -10.73 23.34 -8.63
C ILE A 73 -9.94 23.52 -7.33
N LEU A 74 -10.21 24.63 -6.67
CA LEU A 74 -9.73 24.98 -5.34
C LEU A 74 -10.83 24.77 -4.31
N LYS A 75 -12.10 24.89 -4.67
CA LYS A 75 -13.25 24.57 -3.82
C LYS A 75 -14.53 24.55 -4.63
N THR A 76 -15.59 23.99 -4.05
CA THR A 76 -16.99 24.16 -4.49
C THR A 76 -17.81 24.73 -3.33
N LYS A 77 -19.13 24.82 -3.48
CA LYS A 77 -20.03 25.10 -2.35
C LYS A 77 -20.12 23.94 -1.34
N ASP A 78 -19.81 22.72 -1.77
CA ASP A 78 -20.01 21.47 -1.01
C ASP A 78 -18.69 20.89 -0.46
N ILE A 79 -17.54 21.26 -1.04
CA ILE A 79 -16.21 20.86 -0.53
C ILE A 79 -15.26 22.06 -0.45
N SER A 80 -14.63 22.21 0.71
CA SER A 80 -13.69 23.30 0.99
C SER A 80 -12.32 23.07 0.37
N TYR A 81 -11.51 24.14 0.34
CA TYR A 81 -10.12 24.05 -0.10
C TYR A 81 -9.29 23.11 0.76
N ASP A 82 -9.42 23.19 2.09
CA ASP A 82 -8.65 22.37 3.01
C ASP A 82 -8.99 20.89 2.88
N GLU A 83 -10.27 20.55 2.65
CA GLU A 83 -10.72 19.19 2.35
C GLU A 83 -10.14 18.67 1.03
N LEU A 84 -10.12 19.49 -0.03
CA LEU A 84 -9.47 19.09 -1.29
C LEU A 84 -7.96 18.90 -1.12
N ILE A 85 -7.29 19.70 -0.28
CA ILE A 85 -5.87 19.50 0.07
C ILE A 85 -5.67 18.18 0.83
N ILE A 86 -6.59 17.81 1.72
CA ILE A 86 -6.57 16.50 2.39
C ILE A 86 -6.67 15.38 1.35
N LEU A 87 -7.63 15.45 0.44
CA LEU A 87 -7.83 14.43 -0.60
C LEU A 87 -6.60 14.29 -1.50
N LYS A 88 -5.87 15.38 -1.79
CA LYS A 88 -4.60 15.32 -2.52
C LYS A 88 -3.50 14.56 -1.77
N LYS A 89 -3.45 14.70 -0.44
CA LYS A 89 -2.50 13.94 0.39
C LYS A 89 -2.86 12.46 0.41
N VAL A 90 -4.16 12.14 0.45
CA VAL A 90 -4.67 10.77 0.33
C VAL A 90 -4.33 10.18 -1.03
N GLU A 91 -4.57 10.92 -2.12
CA GLU A 91 -4.20 10.52 -3.49
C GLU A 91 -2.73 10.14 -3.58
N HIS A 92 -1.84 10.97 -3.06
CA HIS A 92 -0.40 10.72 -3.12
C HIS A 92 0.01 9.39 -2.44
N VAL A 93 -0.56 9.09 -1.26
CA VAL A 93 -0.23 7.83 -0.57
C VAL A 93 -0.91 6.63 -1.23
N VAL A 94 -2.12 6.80 -1.78
CA VAL A 94 -2.80 5.73 -2.54
C VAL A 94 -1.98 5.38 -3.77
N ASP A 95 -1.63 6.36 -4.60
CA ASP A 95 -0.83 6.14 -5.80
C ASP A 95 0.48 5.42 -5.46
N LYS A 96 1.17 5.91 -4.42
CA LYS A 96 2.47 5.36 -4.08
C LYS A 96 2.42 3.90 -3.64
N TYR A 97 1.45 3.55 -2.81
CA TYR A 97 1.43 2.25 -2.14
C TYR A 97 0.55 1.22 -2.84
N LEU A 98 -0.63 1.63 -3.33
CA LEU A 98 -1.55 0.75 -4.02
C LEU A 98 -1.07 0.45 -5.45
N ASN A 99 -0.90 1.49 -6.27
CA ASN A 99 -0.65 1.32 -7.72
C ASN A 99 0.71 0.66 -8.01
N SER A 100 1.67 0.73 -7.08
CA SER A 100 2.95 0.02 -7.23
C SER A 100 2.82 -1.51 -7.14
N GLY A 101 1.77 -2.03 -6.50
CA GLY A 101 1.56 -3.46 -6.23
C GLY A 101 2.54 -4.10 -5.22
N LYS A 102 3.57 -3.36 -4.78
CA LYS A 102 4.67 -3.90 -3.95
C LYS A 102 4.32 -4.10 -2.49
N PHE A 103 3.26 -3.43 -2.02
CA PHE A 103 2.90 -3.36 -0.60
C PHE A 103 1.58 -4.10 -0.32
N SER A 104 1.16 -5.00 -1.20
CA SER A 104 -0.17 -5.63 -1.13
C SER A 104 -0.44 -6.34 0.19
N ASN A 105 0.53 -7.06 0.76
CA ASN A 105 0.33 -7.77 2.02
C ASN A 105 0.36 -6.83 3.21
N ILE A 106 1.22 -5.81 3.15
CA ILE A 106 1.25 -4.73 4.13
C ILE A 106 -0.10 -3.99 4.16
N LEU A 107 -0.63 -3.59 3.01
CA LEU A 107 -1.93 -2.92 2.90
C LEU A 107 -3.08 -3.79 3.44
N ASN A 108 -3.10 -5.08 3.07
CA ASN A 108 -4.09 -6.02 3.59
C ASN A 108 -4.03 -6.14 5.12
N CYS A 109 -2.84 -6.09 5.71
CA CYS A 109 -2.64 -6.11 7.15
C CYS A 109 -3.29 -4.90 7.83
N PHE A 110 -2.97 -3.68 7.39
CA PHE A 110 -3.51 -2.47 8.01
C PHE A 110 -5.01 -2.29 7.75
N ILE A 111 -5.48 -2.54 6.53
CA ILE A 111 -6.90 -2.41 6.18
C ILE A 111 -7.74 -3.50 6.88
N GLY A 112 -7.18 -4.68 7.11
CA GLY A 112 -7.82 -5.75 7.88
C GLY A 112 -7.73 -5.59 9.40
N SER A 113 -6.97 -4.61 9.89
CA SER A 113 -6.86 -4.33 11.33
C SER A 113 -8.16 -3.76 11.88
N LYS A 114 -8.37 -3.89 13.19
CA LYS A 114 -9.54 -3.29 13.87
C LYS A 114 -9.41 -1.77 14.06
N LYS A 115 -8.31 -1.16 13.62
CA LYS A 115 -7.99 0.24 13.88
C LYS A 115 -8.71 1.20 12.95
N PHE A 116 -9.05 0.75 11.74
CA PHE A 116 -9.67 1.57 10.70
C PHE A 116 -11.02 0.97 10.30
N GLU A 117 -12.04 1.80 10.21
CA GLU A 117 -13.38 1.36 9.81
C GLU A 117 -13.46 1.09 8.31
N THR A 118 -12.74 1.88 7.50
CA THR A 118 -12.76 1.79 6.04
C THR A 118 -11.35 1.93 5.44
N PRO A 119 -11.14 1.46 4.19
CA PRO A 119 -9.89 1.69 3.46
C PRO A 119 -9.52 3.19 3.37
N PHE A 120 -10.50 4.07 3.13
CA PHE A 120 -10.26 5.51 3.12
C PHE A 120 -9.69 6.00 4.45
N ASP A 121 -10.23 5.56 5.59
CA ASP A 121 -9.76 5.98 6.92
C ASP A 121 -8.29 5.58 7.14
N PHE A 122 -7.90 4.40 6.69
CA PHE A 122 -6.50 3.99 6.70
C PHE A 122 -5.60 4.93 5.88
N TYR A 123 -5.94 5.20 4.61
CA TYR A 123 -5.12 6.08 3.76
C TYR A 123 -5.13 7.53 4.28
N TYR A 124 -6.23 7.98 4.87
CA TYR A 124 -6.32 9.29 5.50
C TYR A 124 -5.37 9.40 6.70
N GLU A 125 -5.38 8.44 7.62
CA GLU A 125 -4.44 8.41 8.75
C GLU A 125 -2.99 8.27 8.30
N LEU A 126 -2.73 7.45 7.28
CA LEU A 126 -1.40 7.34 6.67
C LEU A 126 -0.94 8.67 6.07
N SER A 127 -1.83 9.40 5.40
CA SER A 127 -1.52 10.71 4.82
C SER A 127 -1.18 11.75 5.90
N LYS A 128 -1.88 11.74 7.04
CA LYS A 128 -1.57 12.59 8.19
C LYS A 128 -0.23 12.23 8.82
N PHE A 129 0.09 10.94 8.94
CA PHE A 129 1.40 10.49 9.37
C PHE A 129 2.50 10.97 8.41
N PHE A 130 2.27 10.86 7.09
CA PHE A 130 3.18 11.35 6.07
C PHE A 130 3.50 12.83 6.20
N GLU A 131 2.48 13.65 6.43
CA GLU A 131 2.65 15.08 6.66
C GLU A 131 3.45 15.36 7.93
N LYS A 132 3.10 14.71 9.04
CA LYS A 132 3.78 14.89 10.35
C LYS A 132 5.26 14.54 10.26
N GLN A 133 5.64 13.48 9.53
CA GLN A 133 7.02 13.06 9.33
C GLN A 133 7.76 13.85 8.24
N GLY A 134 7.09 14.81 7.60
CA GLY A 134 7.66 15.64 6.53
C GLY A 134 7.94 14.87 5.23
N TYR A 135 7.32 13.70 5.03
CA TYR A 135 7.55 12.84 3.88
C TYR A 135 7.08 13.45 2.56
N PHE A 136 6.04 14.29 2.57
CA PHE A 136 5.64 15.05 1.36
C PHE A 136 6.67 16.11 0.92
N LYS A 137 7.61 16.49 1.80
CA LYS A 137 8.57 17.58 1.56
C LYS A 137 9.95 17.08 1.16
N ARG A 138 10.15 15.77 1.04
CA ARG A 138 11.46 15.17 0.73
C ARG A 138 11.34 13.91 -0.11
N ASN A 139 12.43 13.55 -0.77
CA ASN A 139 12.54 12.26 -1.43
C ASN A 139 12.73 11.15 -0.39
N ILE A 140 11.91 10.11 -0.50
CA ILE A 140 11.97 8.90 0.33
C ILE A 140 12.65 7.81 -0.49
N SER A 141 13.61 7.11 0.12
CA SER A 141 14.29 6.01 -0.56
C SER A 141 13.34 4.83 -0.78
N SER A 142 13.67 3.97 -1.74
CA SER A 142 12.93 2.74 -2.00
C SER A 142 12.77 1.85 -0.77
N ALA A 143 13.75 1.80 0.12
CA ALA A 143 13.68 1.03 1.36
C ALA A 143 12.86 1.76 2.43
N ASP A 144 12.98 3.09 2.52
CA ASP A 144 12.26 3.86 3.53
C ASP A 144 10.74 3.83 3.33
N TYR A 145 10.23 3.67 2.09
CA TYR A 145 8.80 3.44 1.88
C TYR A 145 8.26 2.21 2.62
N TYR A 146 9.08 1.19 2.87
CA TYR A 146 8.74 0.04 3.71
C TYR A 146 8.85 0.38 5.19
N LYS A 147 9.89 1.13 5.58
CA LYS A 147 10.12 1.59 6.95
C LYS A 147 8.96 2.43 7.48
N VAL A 148 8.34 3.23 6.63
CA VAL A 148 7.14 4.04 6.96
C VAL A 148 6.07 3.22 7.67
N PHE A 149 5.81 1.98 7.25
CA PHE A 149 4.77 1.16 7.86
C PHE A 149 5.12 0.67 9.27
N ILE A 150 6.41 0.44 9.54
CA ILE A 150 6.89 0.12 10.89
C ILE A 150 6.69 1.34 11.79
N GLU A 151 7.14 2.51 11.34
CA GLU A 151 7.02 3.75 12.11
C GLU A 151 5.56 4.20 12.31
N PHE A 152 4.72 3.98 11.29
CA PHE A 152 3.28 4.25 11.34
C PHE A 152 2.58 3.33 12.34
N ASN A 153 2.93 2.04 12.36
CA ASN A 153 2.42 1.08 13.34
C ASN A 153 2.80 1.47 14.77
N GLU A 154 4.09 1.75 14.99
CA GLU A 154 4.62 2.09 16.31
C GLU A 154 4.01 3.40 16.84
N SER A 155 3.82 4.40 15.96
CA SER A 155 3.27 5.70 16.36
C SER A 155 1.77 5.66 16.72
N ASN A 156 1.02 4.71 16.18
CA ASN A 156 -0.44 4.62 16.33
C ASN A 156 -0.91 3.39 17.11
N ASN A 157 0.03 2.51 17.51
CA ASN A 157 -0.20 1.25 18.20
C ASN A 157 -1.31 0.43 17.52
N ILE A 158 -1.11 0.10 16.23
CA ILE A 158 -2.14 -0.51 15.38
C ILE A 158 -2.17 -2.02 15.58
N GLU A 159 -1.04 -2.69 15.36
CA GLU A 159 -0.85 -4.14 15.44
C GLU A 159 0.47 -4.48 16.14
N ASN A 160 0.71 -5.77 16.38
CA ASN A 160 1.97 -6.24 16.96
C ASN A 160 3.18 -5.82 16.08
N SER A 161 4.15 -5.12 16.67
CA SER A 161 5.30 -4.57 15.94
C SER A 161 6.18 -5.63 15.26
N ASP A 162 6.38 -6.79 15.89
CA ASP A 162 7.18 -7.87 15.30
C ASP A 162 6.44 -8.52 14.13
N PHE A 163 5.13 -8.65 14.23
CA PHE A 163 4.29 -9.10 13.12
C PHE A 163 4.34 -8.14 11.93
N ILE A 164 4.22 -6.83 12.17
CA ILE A 164 4.33 -5.83 11.11
C ILE A 164 5.72 -5.85 10.46
N LYS A 165 6.79 -5.94 11.25
CA LYS A 165 8.16 -6.07 10.71
C LYS A 165 8.29 -7.29 9.82
N ASP A 166 7.71 -8.43 10.19
CA ASP A 166 7.71 -9.65 9.40
C ASP A 166 6.94 -9.52 8.08
N ILE A 167 5.75 -8.91 8.09
CA ILE A 167 4.99 -8.64 6.85
C ILE A 167 5.74 -7.65 5.94
N VAL A 168 6.31 -6.59 6.51
CA VAL A 168 7.11 -5.61 5.77
C VAL A 168 8.35 -6.26 5.16
N LYS A 169 9.03 -7.12 5.92
CA LYS A 169 10.17 -7.92 5.46
C LYS A 169 9.80 -8.83 4.32
N PHE A 170 8.68 -9.53 4.43
CA PHE A 170 8.21 -10.44 3.39
C PHE A 170 7.96 -9.70 2.06
N ASP A 171 7.20 -8.61 2.09
CA ASP A 171 6.96 -7.80 0.88
C ASP A 171 8.27 -7.19 0.34
N TYR A 172 9.15 -6.68 1.21
CA TYR A 172 10.44 -6.16 0.77
C TYR A 172 11.27 -7.21 0.01
N LEU A 173 11.41 -8.42 0.58
CA LEU A 173 12.21 -9.49 0.01
C LEU A 173 11.64 -10.02 -1.31
N ARG A 174 10.31 -9.98 -1.49
CA ARG A 174 9.68 -10.34 -2.76
C ARG A 174 10.10 -9.44 -3.92
N PHE A 175 10.35 -8.16 -3.67
CA PHE A 175 10.62 -7.17 -4.72
C PHE A 175 12.06 -6.63 -4.74
N ASN A 176 12.92 -6.99 -3.77
CA ASN A 176 14.27 -6.43 -3.62
C ASN A 176 15.37 -7.49 -3.39
N LYS A 177 15.22 -8.72 -3.92
CA LYS A 177 16.13 -9.86 -3.70
C LYS A 177 17.62 -9.58 -3.90
N LYS A 178 17.96 -8.77 -4.91
CA LYS A 178 19.36 -8.43 -5.26
C LYS A 178 19.96 -7.34 -4.38
N LYS A 179 19.15 -6.67 -3.56
CA LYS A 179 19.61 -5.67 -2.61
C LYS A 179 19.77 -6.34 -1.25
N GLY A 180 20.78 -5.90 -0.49
CA GLY A 180 20.92 -6.31 0.90
C GLY A 180 19.64 -6.01 1.69
N ILE A 181 19.40 -6.81 2.73
CA ILE A 181 18.31 -6.54 3.66
C ILE A 181 18.64 -5.27 4.46
N PRO A 182 17.73 -4.29 4.53
CA PRO A 182 17.92 -3.14 5.40
C PRO A 182 18.02 -3.57 6.85
N ILE A 183 18.86 -2.88 7.63
CA ILE A 183 19.11 -3.19 9.05
C ILE A 183 17.81 -3.25 9.86
N PHE A 184 16.82 -2.41 9.53
CA PHE A 184 15.52 -2.39 10.21
C PHE A 184 14.63 -3.63 9.95
N LEU A 185 15.01 -4.51 9.02
CA LEU A 185 14.33 -5.78 8.70
C LEU A 185 15.19 -7.02 9.02
N GLU A 186 16.40 -6.81 9.54
CA GLU A 186 17.34 -7.90 9.78
C GLU A 186 16.91 -8.73 11.00
N ASN A 187 16.50 -9.97 10.76
CA ASN A 187 16.39 -11.00 11.80
C ASN A 187 17.46 -12.05 11.52
N LYS A 188 18.38 -12.21 12.47
CA LYS A 188 19.48 -13.19 12.35
C LYS A 188 18.94 -14.60 12.53
N ILE A 189 19.32 -15.48 11.62
CA ILE A 189 19.15 -16.92 11.74
C ILE A 189 20.47 -17.51 12.25
N GLU A 190 20.40 -18.47 13.17
CA GLU A 190 21.61 -19.16 13.59
C GLU A 190 22.16 -20.03 12.45
N LYS A 191 23.49 -20.10 12.29
CA LYS A 191 24.12 -20.85 11.17
C LYS A 191 23.70 -22.33 11.14
N ASN A 192 23.55 -22.94 12.31
CA ASN A 192 23.14 -24.33 12.42
C ASN A 192 21.69 -24.52 11.99
N GLU A 193 20.82 -23.60 12.42
CA GLU A 193 19.40 -23.58 12.05
C GLU A 193 19.23 -23.36 10.54
N GLU A 194 19.93 -22.38 9.97
CA GLU A 194 19.94 -22.13 8.53
C GLU A 194 20.35 -23.38 7.73
N ARG A 195 21.40 -24.07 8.18
CA ARG A 195 21.89 -25.30 7.55
C ARG A 195 20.82 -26.41 7.55
N VAL A 196 20.17 -26.65 8.68
CA VAL A 196 19.12 -27.68 8.80
C VAL A 196 17.94 -27.39 7.87
N ILE A 197 17.50 -26.13 7.81
CA ILE A 197 16.40 -25.72 6.93
C ILE A 197 16.80 -25.88 5.46
N LYS A 198 18.03 -25.51 5.11
CA LYS A 198 18.56 -25.68 3.76
C LYS A 198 18.64 -27.15 3.34
N GLU A 199 19.12 -28.03 4.22
CA GLU A 199 19.17 -29.47 3.98
C GLU A 199 17.77 -30.05 3.76
N ARG A 200 16.79 -29.71 4.62
CA ARG A 200 15.39 -30.13 4.46
C ARG A 200 14.82 -29.70 3.10
N LEU A 201 15.08 -28.47 2.66
CA LEU A 201 14.59 -27.97 1.37
C LEU A 201 15.19 -28.72 0.18
N LEU A 202 16.46 -29.12 0.24
CA LEU A 202 17.08 -29.97 -0.79
C LEU A 202 16.43 -31.34 -0.87
N GLU A 203 16.12 -31.95 0.27
CA GLU A 203 15.46 -33.27 0.33
C GLU A 203 14.08 -33.26 -0.32
N THR A 204 13.37 -32.12 -0.30
CA THR A 204 12.08 -31.99 -1.01
C THR A 204 12.20 -32.05 -2.54
N GLY A 205 13.41 -31.93 -3.09
CA GLY A 205 13.66 -31.85 -4.53
C GLY A 205 13.18 -30.55 -5.20
N ARG A 206 12.62 -29.61 -4.43
CA ARG A 206 12.10 -28.32 -4.94
C ARG A 206 13.21 -27.32 -5.27
N VAL A 207 14.41 -27.53 -4.72
CA VAL A 207 15.59 -26.71 -5.00
C VAL A 207 16.77 -27.62 -5.30
N LYS A 208 17.60 -27.25 -6.29
CA LYS A 208 18.67 -28.11 -6.81
C LYS A 208 20.02 -27.88 -6.12
N LYS A 209 20.32 -26.63 -5.73
CA LYS A 209 21.58 -26.28 -5.08
C LYS A 209 21.36 -25.30 -3.93
N LEU A 210 22.23 -25.35 -2.93
CA LEU A 210 22.20 -24.50 -1.74
C LEU A 210 22.34 -23.00 -2.04
N ASN A 211 22.98 -22.64 -3.15
CA ASN A 211 23.23 -21.25 -3.54
C ASN A 211 22.08 -20.65 -4.37
N ASP A 212 21.08 -21.46 -4.75
CA ASP A 212 19.96 -21.01 -5.58
C ASP A 212 18.93 -20.20 -4.76
N TYR A 213 19.15 -20.05 -3.45
CA TYR A 213 18.19 -19.42 -2.54
C TYR A 213 18.79 -18.89 -1.25
N VAL A 214 18.09 -17.96 -0.63
CA VAL A 214 18.40 -17.41 0.70
C VAL A 214 17.23 -17.69 1.65
N VAL A 215 17.55 -18.23 2.83
CA VAL A 215 16.55 -18.51 3.87
C VAL A 215 16.46 -17.31 4.81
N HIS A 216 15.24 -16.87 5.08
CA HIS A 216 14.97 -15.83 6.08
C HIS A 216 14.05 -16.38 7.16
N LYS A 217 14.40 -16.08 8.41
CA LYS A 217 13.56 -16.34 9.60
C LYS A 217 12.52 -15.24 9.81
N PHE A 218 11.33 -15.66 10.21
CA PHE A 218 10.19 -14.84 10.62
C PHE A 218 9.72 -15.34 11.98
N ASN A 219 9.16 -14.45 12.79
CA ASN A 219 8.58 -14.72 14.11
C ASN A 219 7.10 -15.12 14.03
N PHE A 220 6.49 -14.97 12.85
CA PHE A 220 5.09 -15.31 12.58
C PHE A 220 4.95 -16.20 11.34
N ASN A 221 3.93 -17.08 11.35
CA ASN A 221 3.57 -17.90 10.21
C ASN A 221 2.97 -17.05 9.08
N ILE A 222 3.84 -16.61 8.18
CA ILE A 222 3.45 -15.78 7.04
C ILE A 222 2.46 -16.50 6.12
N LYS A 223 2.59 -17.82 5.95
CA LYS A 223 1.65 -18.59 5.12
C LYS A 223 0.24 -18.55 5.68
N ALA A 224 0.08 -18.72 6.99
CA ALA A 224 -1.22 -18.67 7.66
C ALA A 224 -1.87 -17.29 7.47
N PHE A 225 -1.08 -16.21 7.54
CA PHE A 225 -1.59 -14.87 7.25
C PHE A 225 -2.02 -14.72 5.78
N LEU A 226 -1.17 -15.10 4.83
CA LEU A 226 -1.44 -14.91 3.40
C LEU A 226 -2.62 -15.76 2.89
N CYS A 227 -2.76 -16.98 3.39
CA CYS A 227 -3.78 -17.93 2.91
C CYS A 227 -5.08 -17.88 3.72
N GLU A 228 -4.99 -17.60 5.03
CA GLU A 228 -6.14 -17.73 5.95
C GLU A 228 -6.45 -16.43 6.71
N GLY A 229 -5.61 -15.39 6.60
CA GLY A 229 -5.75 -14.16 7.36
C GLY A 229 -5.45 -14.33 8.86
N LYS A 230 -4.82 -15.44 9.27
CA LYS A 230 -4.53 -15.74 10.68
C LYS A 230 -3.13 -15.28 11.08
N VAL A 231 -3.04 -14.63 12.24
CA VAL A 231 -1.78 -14.23 12.86
C VAL A 231 -1.39 -15.29 13.89
N ILE A 232 -0.35 -16.08 13.59
CA ILE A 232 0.15 -17.16 14.44
C ILE A 232 1.63 -16.88 14.71
N GLN A 233 1.98 -16.71 15.99
CA GLN A 233 3.36 -16.48 16.41
C GLN A 233 4.08 -17.83 16.56
N GLU A 234 5.01 -18.08 15.66
CA GLU A 234 5.88 -19.26 15.66
C GLU A 234 7.09 -18.98 14.76
N ASP A 235 8.20 -19.67 15.03
CA ASP A 235 9.36 -19.64 14.16
C ASP A 235 8.98 -20.16 12.77
N PHE A 236 9.12 -19.31 11.76
CA PHE A 236 8.72 -19.61 10.40
C PHE A 236 9.83 -19.24 9.40
N TYR A 237 10.04 -20.10 8.41
CA TYR A 237 11.15 -19.97 7.47
C TYR A 237 10.65 -19.88 6.04
N ILE A 238 11.23 -18.95 5.29
CA ILE A 238 10.94 -18.78 3.88
C ILE A 238 12.25 -18.75 3.10
N ALA A 239 12.33 -19.60 2.09
CA ALA A 239 13.41 -19.58 1.11
C ALA A 239 13.00 -18.72 -0.09
N PHE A 240 13.77 -17.68 -0.38
CA PHE A 240 13.60 -16.84 -1.55
C PHE A 240 14.58 -17.32 -2.63
N LEU A 241 14.05 -17.73 -3.78
CA LEU A 241 14.86 -18.21 -4.91
C LEU A 241 15.57 -17.03 -5.60
N SER A 242 16.82 -17.25 -6.01
CA SER A 242 17.70 -16.22 -6.60
C SER A 242 17.31 -15.84 -8.03
N ASP A 243 16.79 -16.79 -8.81
CA ASP A 243 16.61 -16.66 -10.27
C ASP A 243 15.17 -16.41 -10.72
N ASP A 244 14.17 -16.70 -9.87
CA ASP A 244 12.74 -16.57 -10.18
C ASP A 244 12.03 -15.68 -9.15
N ASP A 245 10.90 -15.04 -9.48
CA ASP A 245 10.04 -14.28 -8.55
C ASP A 245 9.23 -15.15 -7.57
N THR A 246 9.82 -16.29 -7.18
CA THR A 246 9.20 -17.33 -6.37
C THR A 246 9.88 -17.45 -5.02
N TYR A 247 9.16 -18.04 -4.08
CA TYR A 247 9.60 -18.35 -2.72
C TYR A 247 8.96 -19.67 -2.26
N LEU A 248 9.55 -20.29 -1.27
CA LEU A 248 9.10 -21.57 -0.71
C LEU A 248 8.97 -21.45 0.81
N PHE A 249 7.83 -21.88 1.33
CA PHE A 249 7.65 -22.09 2.78
C PHE A 249 8.39 -23.37 3.19
N ALA A 250 9.21 -23.29 4.24
CA ALA A 250 10.13 -24.34 4.67
C ALA A 250 9.75 -24.95 6.04
#